data_AF-A0A511DCX8-F1
#
_entry.id   AF-A0A511DCX8-F1
#
_cell.length_a   1.000
_cell.length_b   1.000
_cell.length_c   1.000
_cell.angle_alpha   90.00
_cell.angle_beta   90.00
_cell.angle_gamma   90.00
#
_symmetry.space_group_name_H-M   'P 1'
#
loop_
_entity.id
_entity.type
_entity.pdbx_description
1 polymer ?
#
loop_
_entity_poly.entity_id
_entity_poly.type
_entity_poly.pdbx_seq_one_letter_code
_entity_poly.pdbx_strand_id
1 'polypeptide(L)'
;MAILVDYMCPTCAGRFEVRVPVPPPTSRACPACGRTARRAWAPIGLTRGAARQSPRPAVAEPSLCTRNPDVLGLCHMTPDAGRAWVARVRGDNRALDRELARQEAASAIRPPKIEDVLSHSHSRPAATPAPPP
;
A
#
# COMPACT_ATOMS: atom_id res chain seq x y z
N MET A 1 -6.99 6.58 -29.23
CA MET A 1 -6.16 6.91 -28.05
C MET A 1 -4.95 5.97 -28.00
N ALA A 2 -3.78 6.43 -27.58
CA ALA A 2 -2.56 5.61 -27.50
C ALA A 2 -1.93 5.71 -26.10
N ILE A 3 -1.42 4.59 -25.61
CA ILE A 3 -0.80 4.44 -24.28
C ILE A 3 0.62 3.87 -24.42
N LEU A 4 1.47 4.11 -23.43
CA LEU A 4 2.79 3.50 -23.35
C LEU A 4 2.67 2.12 -22.69
N VAL A 5 3.32 1.10 -23.25
CA VAL A 5 3.25 -0.28 -22.75
C VAL A 5 4.63 -0.93 -22.81
N ASP A 6 4.99 -1.61 -21.73
CA ASP A 6 6.18 -2.44 -21.62
C ASP A 6 6.00 -3.82 -22.25
N TYR A 7 7.03 -4.25 -22.99
CA TYR A 7 7.15 -5.61 -23.49
C TYR A 7 8.47 -6.23 -23.05
N MET A 8 8.44 -7.52 -22.75
CA MET A 8 9.60 -8.33 -22.41
C MET A 8 9.71 -9.52 -23.36
N CYS A 9 10.90 -9.70 -23.94
CA CYS A 9 11.22 -10.88 -24.73
C CYS A 9 11.66 -12.01 -23.80
N PRO A 10 10.99 -13.18 -23.81
CA PRO A 10 11.42 -14.32 -23.01
C PRO A 10 12.70 -14.98 -23.55
N THR A 11 13.08 -14.69 -24.79
CA THR A 11 14.26 -15.30 -25.44
C THR A 11 15.55 -14.60 -25.09
N CYS A 12 15.63 -13.27 -25.29
CA CYS A 12 16.85 -12.51 -25.00
C CYS A 12 16.78 -11.69 -23.71
N ALA A 13 15.69 -11.82 -22.95
CA ALA A 13 15.37 -10.99 -21.78
C ALA A 13 15.30 -9.47 -22.07
N GLY A 14 15.36 -9.05 -23.34
CA GLY A 14 15.26 -7.65 -23.75
C GLY A 14 13.92 -7.04 -23.37
N ARG A 15 13.97 -5.80 -22.85
CA ARG A 15 12.79 -5.02 -22.42
C ARG A 15 12.74 -3.71 -23.18
N PHE A 16 11.54 -3.28 -23.54
CA PHE A 16 11.34 -2.04 -24.26
C PHE A 16 9.92 -1.51 -24.07
N GLU A 17 9.81 -0.18 -24.08
CA GLU A 17 8.55 0.55 -24.03
C GLU A 17 8.14 0.97 -25.44
N VAL A 18 6.85 0.87 -25.76
CA VAL A 18 6.34 1.32 -27.06
C VAL A 18 4.95 1.93 -26.90
N ARG A 19 4.72 3.03 -27.62
CA ARG A 19 3.41 3.70 -27.70
C ARG A 19 2.50 2.94 -28.65
N VAL A 20 1.36 2.46 -28.15
CA VAL A 20 0.43 1.58 -28.89
C VAL A 20 -1.01 2.06 -28.77
N PRO A 21 -1.88 1.78 -29.76
CA PRO A 21 -3.31 2.10 -29.66
C PRO A 21 -3.98 1.29 -28.54
N VAL A 22 -5.11 1.81 -28.03
CA VAL A 22 -6.02 1.08 -27.15
C VAL A 22 -7.04 0.31 -28.02
N PRO A 23 -7.23 -1.01 -27.83
CA PRO A 23 -6.59 -1.85 -26.81
C PRO A 23 -5.15 -2.23 -27.18
N PRO A 24 -4.22 -2.20 -26.19
CA PRO A 24 -2.82 -2.54 -26.41
C PRO A 24 -2.61 -4.02 -26.82
N PRO A 25 -1.84 -4.31 -27.89
CA PRO A 25 -1.53 -5.67 -28.33
C PRO A 25 -0.84 -6.50 -27.26
N THR A 26 -1.16 -7.79 -27.15
CA THR A 26 -0.56 -8.69 -26.15
C THR A 26 0.90 -9.07 -26.46
N SER A 27 1.34 -8.86 -27.70
CA SER A 27 2.69 -9.18 -28.16
C SER A 27 3.22 -8.21 -29.22
N ARG A 28 4.54 -8.09 -29.31
CA ARG A 28 5.30 -7.29 -30.29
C ARG A 28 6.58 -8.02 -30.69
N ALA A 29 7.18 -7.64 -31.82
CA ALA A 29 8.53 -8.09 -32.15
C ALA A 29 9.56 -7.40 -31.23
N CYS A 30 10.51 -8.17 -30.70
CA CYS A 30 11.60 -7.64 -29.89
C CYS A 30 12.58 -6.87 -30.78
N PRO A 31 12.91 -5.60 -30.48
CA PRO A 31 13.87 -4.83 -31.28
C PRO A 31 15.31 -5.36 -31.15
N ALA A 32 15.63 -6.14 -30.11
CA ALA A 32 16.96 -6.67 -29.89
C ALA A 32 17.24 -8.00 -30.63
N CYS A 33 16.25 -8.88 -30.76
CA CYS A 33 16.46 -10.22 -31.33
C CYS A 33 15.40 -10.67 -32.35
N GLY A 34 14.40 -9.83 -32.65
CA GLY A 34 13.33 -10.14 -33.60
C GLY A 34 12.27 -11.14 -33.13
N ARG A 35 12.50 -11.85 -32.01
CA ARG A 35 11.53 -12.82 -31.45
C ARG A 35 10.33 -12.12 -30.80
N THR A 36 9.24 -12.86 -30.60
CA THR A 36 8.02 -12.34 -29.96
C THR A 36 8.26 -11.97 -28.50
N ALA A 37 8.05 -10.71 -28.17
CA ALA A 37 7.95 -10.17 -26.82
C ALA A 37 6.49 -10.09 -26.38
N ARG A 38 6.23 -10.33 -25.10
CA ARG A 38 4.89 -10.26 -24.49
C ARG A 38 4.78 -9.04 -23.60
N ARG A 39 3.56 -8.54 -23.40
CA ARG A 39 3.32 -7.45 -22.44
C ARG A 39 3.85 -7.83 -21.06
N ALA A 40 4.66 -6.96 -20.49
CA ALA A 40 5.12 -7.10 -19.12
C ALA A 40 4.09 -6.43 -18.19
N TRP A 41 3.40 -7.23 -17.39
CA TRP A 41 2.50 -6.75 -16.35
C TRP A 41 3.23 -6.80 -15.02
N ALA A 42 4.10 -5.84 -14.80
CA ALA A 42 4.77 -5.68 -13.51
C ALA A 42 4.91 -4.18 -13.24
N PRO A 43 4.99 -3.73 -11.97
CA PRO A 43 5.22 -2.33 -11.61
C PRO A 43 6.66 -1.86 -11.95
N ILE A 44 7.29 -2.47 -12.95
CA ILE A 44 8.71 -2.36 -13.25
C ILE A 44 8.89 -1.12 -14.13
N GLY A 45 9.66 -0.17 -13.61
CA GLY A 45 9.68 1.24 -14.02
C GLY A 45 9.50 2.16 -12.80
N LEU A 46 8.72 1.72 -11.79
CA LEU A 46 8.61 2.34 -10.47
C LEU A 46 9.60 1.77 -9.44
N THR A 47 10.10 0.55 -9.67
CA THR A 47 11.00 -0.17 -8.74
C THR A 47 12.49 -0.04 -9.05
N ARG A 48 12.88 0.65 -10.13
CA ARG A 48 14.28 1.03 -10.39
C ARG A 48 14.49 2.52 -10.14
N GLY A 49 14.13 2.97 -8.94
CA GLY A 49 14.83 4.11 -8.34
C GLY A 49 16.26 3.67 -7.98
N ALA A 50 17.22 4.59 -8.07
CA ALA A 50 18.56 4.38 -7.54
C ALA A 50 18.46 3.74 -6.15
N ALA A 51 19.26 2.70 -5.88
CA ALA A 51 19.31 2.04 -4.58
C ALA A 51 19.83 3.01 -3.51
N ARG A 52 18.95 3.89 -3.03
CA ARG A 52 19.05 4.43 -1.68
C ARG A 52 18.61 3.32 -0.78
N GLN A 53 19.50 2.91 0.11
CA GLN A 53 19.20 2.00 1.20
C GLN A 53 17.94 2.53 1.91
N SER A 54 16.79 1.89 1.65
CA SER A 54 15.60 2.18 2.43
C SER A 54 15.90 1.75 3.87
N PRO A 55 15.53 2.57 4.87
CA PRO A 55 15.55 2.11 6.25
C PRO A 55 14.79 0.79 6.31
N ARG A 56 15.38 -0.19 6.99
CA ARG A 56 14.72 -1.47 7.30
C ARG A 56 13.27 -1.19 7.68
N PRO A 57 12.26 -1.75 6.98
CA PRO A 57 10.87 -1.47 7.31
C PRO A 57 10.68 -1.84 8.78
N ALA A 58 10.23 -0.87 9.58
CA ALA A 58 9.76 -1.15 10.92
C ALA A 58 8.76 -2.30 10.81
N VAL A 59 8.88 -3.29 11.69
CA VAL A 59 7.90 -4.39 11.76
C VAL A 59 6.55 -3.71 11.91
N ALA A 60 5.70 -3.80 10.89
CA ALA A 60 4.43 -3.12 10.89
C ALA A 60 3.60 -3.72 12.02
N GLU A 61 3.30 -2.92 13.04
CA GLU A 61 2.39 -3.34 14.10
C GLU A 61 1.04 -3.74 13.48
N PRO A 62 0.41 -4.82 13.97
CA PRO A 62 -0.92 -5.18 13.51
C PRO A 62 -1.91 -4.01 13.65
N SER A 63 -2.76 -3.80 12.65
CA SER A 63 -3.79 -2.77 12.69
C SER A 63 -4.73 -2.95 13.90
N LEU A 64 -5.33 -1.86 14.38
CA LEU A 64 -6.20 -1.89 15.56
C LEU A 64 -7.39 -2.85 15.43
N CYS A 65 -7.99 -2.93 14.24
CA CYS A 65 -9.08 -3.87 13.94
C CYS A 65 -8.64 -5.34 14.02
N THR A 66 -7.41 -5.66 13.61
CA THR A 66 -6.87 -7.03 13.75
C THR A 66 -6.63 -7.40 15.20
N ARG A 67 -6.25 -6.43 16.04
CA ARG A 67 -6.06 -6.63 17.49
C ARG A 67 -7.36 -6.63 18.29
N ASN A 68 -8.44 -6.06 17.76
CA ASN A 68 -9.74 -5.94 18.42
C ASN A 68 -10.87 -6.35 17.46
N PRO A 69 -10.92 -7.63 17.03
CA PRO A 69 -11.85 -8.08 15.99
C PRO A 69 -13.32 -7.99 16.38
N ASP A 70 -13.63 -7.92 17.67
CA ASP A 70 -14.96 -7.79 18.24
C ASP A 70 -15.43 -6.33 18.39
N VAL A 71 -14.55 -5.35 18.19
CA VAL A 71 -14.89 -3.93 18.22
C VAL A 71 -15.23 -3.46 16.80
N LEU A 72 -16.52 -3.25 16.55
CA LEU A 72 -17.03 -2.87 15.23
C LEU A 72 -16.56 -1.47 14.79
N GLY A 73 -16.44 -1.26 13.49
CA GLY A 73 -16.15 0.05 12.88
C GLY A 73 -14.66 0.43 12.80
N LEU A 74 -13.76 -0.33 13.44
CA LEU A 74 -12.33 -0.02 13.46
C LEU A 74 -11.65 -0.04 12.09
N CYS A 75 -12.20 -0.77 11.12
CA CYS A 75 -11.65 -0.79 9.76
C CYS A 75 -11.80 0.55 9.00
N HIS A 76 -12.61 1.47 9.53
CA HIS A 76 -12.86 2.77 8.90
C HIS A 76 -12.37 3.94 9.76
N MET A 77 -11.70 3.66 10.88
CA MET A 77 -11.26 4.67 11.83
C MET A 77 -9.76 4.87 11.78
N THR A 78 -9.30 6.12 11.92
CA THR A 78 -7.88 6.41 12.20
C THR A 78 -7.44 5.76 13.50
N PRO A 79 -6.13 5.48 13.68
CA PRO A 79 -5.64 4.87 14.91
C PRO A 79 -6.03 5.63 16.17
N ASP A 80 -6.06 6.96 16.10
CA ASP A 80 -6.35 7.83 17.25
C ASP A 80 -7.84 7.75 17.62
N ALA A 81 -8.73 7.85 16.63
CA ALA A 81 -10.16 7.64 16.81
C ALA A 81 -10.48 6.22 17.29
N GLY A 82 -9.80 5.22 16.71
CA GLY A 82 -9.95 3.82 17.05
C GLY A 82 -9.56 3.49 18.49
N ARG A 83 -8.51 4.12 19.04
CA ARG A 83 -8.11 3.90 20.45
C ARG A 83 -9.15 4.41 21.44
N ALA A 84 -9.70 5.61 21.20
CA ALA A 84 -10.80 6.13 22.02
C ALA A 84 -12.03 5.21 21.92
N TRP A 85 -12.36 4.74 20.72
CA TRP A 85 -13.48 3.82 20.51
C TRP A 85 -13.31 2.47 21.22
N VAL A 86 -12.12 1.86 21.12
CA VAL A 86 -11.79 0.63 21.86
C VAL A 86 -11.95 0.87 23.36
N ALA A 87 -11.35 1.93 23.90
CA ALA A 87 -11.46 2.24 25.34
C ALA A 87 -12.92 2.40 25.78
N ARG A 88 -13.74 3.07 24.96
CA ARG A 88 -15.18 3.24 25.20
C ARG A 88 -15.92 1.91 25.26
N VAL A 89 -15.72 1.03 24.26
CA VAL A 89 -16.37 -0.28 24.19
C VAL A 89 -15.93 -1.19 25.34
N ARG A 90 -14.67 -1.08 25.77
CA ARG A 90 -14.10 -1.85 26.89
C ARG A 90 -14.45 -1.30 28.28
N GLY A 91 -15.00 -0.09 28.36
CA GLY A 91 -15.23 0.59 29.64
C GLY A 91 -13.95 1.05 30.36
N ASP A 92 -12.82 1.15 29.65
CA ASP A 92 -11.57 1.66 30.22
C ASP A 92 -11.56 3.20 30.19
N ASN A 93 -12.22 3.79 31.18
CA ASN A 93 -12.34 5.24 31.29
C ASN A 93 -10.98 5.94 31.41
N ARG A 94 -9.99 5.31 32.06
CA ARG A 94 -8.63 5.90 32.18
C ARG A 94 -7.90 5.95 30.84
N ALA A 95 -8.07 4.94 30.00
CA ALA A 95 -7.52 4.97 28.64
C ALA A 95 -8.28 5.98 27.76
N LEU A 96 -9.60 6.05 27.92
CA LEU A 96 -10.45 6.99 27.19
C LEU A 96 -10.06 8.44 27.49
N ASP A 97 -9.98 8.82 28.76
CA ASP A 97 -9.63 10.19 29.17
C ASP A 97 -8.26 10.63 28.65
N ARG A 98 -7.27 9.71 28.68
CA ARG A 98 -5.92 9.97 28.14
C ARG A 98 -5.89 10.14 26.63
N GLU A 99 -6.78 9.50 25.89
CA GLU A 99 -6.86 9.67 24.44
C GLU A 99 -7.62 10.96 24.09
N LEU A 100 -8.72 11.25 24.79
CA LEU A 100 -9.46 12.51 24.61
C LEU A 100 -8.59 13.72 24.90
N ALA A 101 -7.84 13.73 26.00
CA ALA A 101 -6.92 14.82 26.32
C ALA A 101 -5.84 15.03 25.22
N ARG A 102 -5.37 13.94 24.59
CA ARG A 102 -4.44 14.02 23.46
C ARG A 102 -5.10 14.61 22.20
N GLN A 103 -6.32 14.20 21.90
CA GLN A 103 -7.09 14.73 20.77
C GLN A 103 -7.46 16.20 20.97
N GLU A 104 -7.81 16.60 22.20
CA GLU A 104 -8.07 17.99 22.57
C GLU A 104 -6.81 18.86 22.43
N ALA A 105 -5.67 18.39 22.94
CA ALA A 105 -4.39 19.09 22.78
C ALA A 105 -4.01 19.25 21.31
N ALA A 106 -4.24 18.23 20.47
CA ALA A 106 -4.01 18.32 19.03
C ALA A 106 -4.98 19.31 18.35
N SER A 107 -6.24 19.32 18.79
CA SER A 107 -7.29 20.20 18.27
C SER A 107 -7.03 21.68 18.59
N ALA A 108 -6.33 21.96 19.70
CA ALA A 108 -5.89 23.30 20.05
C ALA A 108 -4.86 23.87 19.05
N ILE A 109 -4.11 23.00 18.36
CA ILE A 109 -3.12 23.39 17.34
C ILE A 109 -3.78 23.53 15.97
N ARG A 110 -4.67 22.60 15.62
CA ARG A 110 -5.37 22.58 14.33
C ARG A 110 -6.80 22.06 14.50
N PRO A 111 -7.81 22.73 13.92
CA PRO A 111 -9.16 22.21 13.89
C PRO A 111 -9.23 20.79 13.32
N PRO A 112 -9.94 19.86 13.99
CA PRO A 112 -10.12 18.51 13.48
C PRO A 112 -10.99 18.53 12.23
N LYS A 113 -10.68 17.65 11.29
CA LYS A 113 -11.45 17.41 10.07
C LYS A 113 -11.94 15.97 10.02
N ILE A 114 -12.90 15.70 9.14
CA ILE A 114 -13.48 14.35 9.01
C ILE A 114 -12.43 13.32 8.60
N GLU A 115 -11.41 13.72 7.83
CA GLU A 115 -10.32 12.83 7.39
C GLU A 115 -9.44 12.38 8.57
N ASP A 116 -9.40 13.14 9.66
CA ASP A 116 -8.65 12.80 10.88
C ASP A 116 -9.30 11.63 11.65
N VAL A 117 -10.51 11.22 11.27
CA VAL A 117 -11.28 10.14 11.89
C VAL A 117 -11.51 8.99 10.93
N LEU A 118 -11.51 9.25 9.61
CA LEU A 118 -11.93 8.31 8.57
C LEU A 118 -10.77 7.85 7.69
N SER A 119 -9.93 6.94 8.19
CA SER A 119 -9.09 6.03 7.38
C SER A 119 -8.16 5.22 8.25
N HIS A 120 -7.75 4.03 7.82
CA HIS A 120 -6.50 3.45 8.30
C HIS A 120 -5.83 2.64 7.19
N SER A 121 -4.57 2.28 7.42
CA SER A 121 -3.79 1.50 6.47
C SER A 121 -3.56 0.08 6.99
N HIS A 122 -3.62 -0.87 6.06
CA HIS A 122 -3.12 -2.22 6.28
C HIS A 122 -1.81 -2.39 5.53
N SER A 123 -0.76 -2.82 6.22
CA SER A 123 0.44 -3.30 5.56
C SER A 123 0.21 -4.75 5.15
N ARG A 124 0.32 -5.06 3.85
CA ARG A 124 0.40 -6.46 3.42
C ARG A 124 1.73 -7.04 3.93
N PRO A 125 1.75 -8.16 4.65
CA PRO A 125 3.01 -8.80 5.02
C PRO A 125 3.80 -9.13 3.74
N ALA A 126 5.13 -8.96 3.80
CA ALA A 126 6.00 -9.33 2.69
C ALA A 126 5.74 -10.79 2.32
N ALA A 127 5.63 -11.08 1.02
CA ALA A 127 5.44 -12.44 0.56
C ALA A 127 6.63 -13.29 1.01
N THR A 128 6.36 -14.34 1.78
CA THR A 128 7.38 -15.34 2.12
C THR A 128 7.84 -15.98 0.80
N PRO A 129 9.15 -15.96 0.47
CA PRO A 129 9.63 -16.65 -0.72
C PRO A 129 9.32 -18.14 -0.60
N ALA A 130 8.80 -18.73 -1.67
CA ALA A 130 8.57 -20.17 -1.75
C ALA A 130 9.92 -20.91 -1.59
N PRO A 131 9.97 -22.05 -0.89
CA PRO A 131 11.18 -22.87 -0.85
C PRO A 131 11.56 -23.34 -2.27
N PRO A 132 12.86 -23.46 -2.58
CA PRO A 132 13.29 -24.00 -3.86
C PRO A 132 12.84 -25.47 -4.03
N PRO A 133 12.67 -25.94 -5.28
CA PRO A 133 12.30 -27.32 -5.57
C PRO A 133 13.37 -28.32 -5.12
#